data_AF-A0A1W9G9U6-F1
#
_entry.id   AF-A0A1W9G9U6-F1
#
_cell.length_a   1.000
_cell.length_b   1.000
_cell.length_c   1.000
_cell.angle_alpha   90.00
_cell.angle_beta   90.00
_cell.angle_gamma   90.00
#
_symmetry.space_group_name_H-M   'P 1'
#
loop_
_entity.id
_entity.type
_entity.pdbx_description
1 polymer ?
#
loop_
_entity_poly.entity_id
_entity_poly.type
_entity_poly.pdbx_seq_one_letter_code
_entity_poly.pdbx_strand_id
1 'polypeptide(L)'
;MSKKKKPKPSANGVHELSIEGALPCKIPSGDQYEATVIFVQYQPRFRRNSVDFVFRLATPGYIGTQLPGYAAVERNGRPGPRSKLTRWWLLIADFEKLARRDRIALSKFRDYLFRVQVGPRLKDWQHQPVSEAEQHSQVQEILEIITRVKKKT
;
A
#
# COMPACT_ATOMS: atom_id res chain seq x y z
N MET A 1 -1.41 -7.73 -53.64
CA MET A 1 -1.56 -8.83 -52.66
C MET A 1 -1.11 -8.36 -51.27
N SER A 2 -2.03 -8.08 -50.36
CA SER A 2 -1.71 -7.50 -49.04
C SER A 2 -1.60 -8.58 -47.96
N LYS A 3 -0.41 -8.73 -47.34
CA LYS A 3 -0.19 -9.66 -46.23
C LYS A 3 -0.77 -9.09 -44.92
N LYS A 4 -1.93 -9.60 -44.48
CA LYS A 4 -2.48 -9.33 -43.12
C LYS A 4 -1.47 -9.78 -42.06
N LYS A 5 -0.94 -8.86 -41.24
CA LYS A 5 -0.25 -9.21 -39.99
C LYS A 5 -1.30 -9.56 -38.93
N LYS A 6 -1.22 -10.77 -38.36
CA LYS A 6 -1.95 -11.12 -37.13
C LYS A 6 -1.36 -10.32 -35.95
N PRO A 7 -2.17 -9.85 -34.98
CA PRO A 7 -1.65 -9.32 -33.72
C PRO A 7 -0.97 -10.44 -32.91
N LYS A 8 0.13 -10.09 -32.23
CA LYS A 8 0.78 -10.98 -31.25
C LYS A 8 -0.06 -11.00 -29.96
N PRO A 9 -0.36 -12.17 -29.36
CA PRO A 9 -0.77 -12.20 -27.97
C PRO A 9 0.44 -11.83 -27.09
N SER A 10 0.30 -10.79 -26.26
CA SER A 10 1.31 -10.46 -25.24
C SER A 10 0.98 -11.20 -23.96
N ALA A 11 1.64 -12.33 -23.73
CA ALA A 11 1.58 -13.04 -22.45
C ALA A 11 2.51 -12.39 -21.40
N ASN A 12 2.35 -12.81 -20.14
CA ASN A 12 3.03 -12.35 -18.91
C ASN A 12 2.41 -11.03 -18.34
N GLY A 13 1.74 -10.99 -17.18
CA GLY A 13 1.76 -11.88 -16.01
C GLY A 13 3.11 -11.79 -15.28
N VAL A 14 3.27 -11.73 -13.96
CA VAL A 14 2.37 -11.68 -12.78
C VAL A 14 3.17 -10.83 -11.74
N HIS A 15 2.64 -10.03 -10.81
CA HIS A 15 1.37 -10.07 -10.09
C HIS A 15 0.67 -8.70 -10.00
N GLU A 16 -0.66 -8.77 -10.10
CA GLU A 16 -1.59 -7.98 -9.30
C GLU A 16 -1.83 -8.73 -7.98
N LEU A 17 -1.97 -8.03 -6.85
CA LEU A 17 -2.46 -8.68 -5.62
C LEU A 17 -3.96 -8.87 -5.80
N SER A 18 -4.33 -9.94 -6.52
CA SER A 18 -5.71 -10.28 -6.85
C SER A 18 -6.50 -10.54 -5.58
N ILE A 19 -7.20 -9.52 -5.10
CA ILE A 19 -8.41 -9.68 -4.31
C ILE A 19 -9.44 -10.23 -5.30
N GLU A 20 -9.63 -11.55 -5.31
CA GLU A 20 -10.37 -12.22 -6.38
C GLU A 20 -11.82 -11.73 -6.52
N GLY A 21 -12.23 -11.46 -7.77
CA GLY A 21 -13.63 -11.46 -8.22
C GLY A 21 -14.49 -10.23 -7.93
N ALA A 22 -14.17 -9.41 -6.93
CA ALA A 22 -14.96 -8.21 -6.61
C ALA A 22 -14.32 -6.93 -7.18
N LEU A 23 -15.14 -6.02 -7.73
CA LEU A 23 -14.69 -4.65 -7.98
C LEU A 23 -14.19 -4.06 -6.64
N PRO A 24 -12.92 -3.63 -6.54
CA PRO A 24 -12.35 -3.13 -5.30
C PRO A 24 -13.18 -1.94 -4.79
N CYS A 25 -13.55 -1.99 -3.52
CA CYS A 25 -14.53 -1.09 -2.93
C CYS A 25 -14.17 0.40 -3.15
N LYS A 26 -15.12 1.17 -3.70
CA LYS A 26 -15.04 2.63 -3.75
C LYS A 26 -15.49 3.20 -2.41
N ILE A 27 -14.55 3.27 -1.47
CA ILE A 27 -14.69 4.01 -0.21
C ILE A 27 -14.44 5.50 -0.48
N PRO A 28 -15.23 6.43 0.09
CA PRO A 28 -14.99 7.87 0.01
C PRO A 28 -13.55 8.25 0.37
N SER A 29 -13.08 9.38 -0.17
CA SER A 29 -11.79 9.94 0.25
C SER A 29 -11.93 10.61 1.61
N GLY A 30 -10.91 10.49 2.46
CA GLY A 30 -10.91 11.09 3.79
C GLY A 30 -9.75 10.61 4.66
N ASP A 31 -9.59 11.23 5.82
CA ASP A 31 -8.52 10.99 6.81
C ASP A 31 -9.02 10.43 8.15
N GLN A 32 -10.34 10.23 8.28
CA GLN A 32 -11.03 9.68 9.46
C GLN A 32 -10.99 8.15 9.56
N TYR A 33 -10.24 7.46 8.70
CA TYR A 33 -10.24 6.00 8.65
C TYR A 33 -9.24 5.38 9.61
N GLU A 34 -9.67 4.35 10.34
CA GLU A 34 -8.82 3.51 11.16
C GLU A 34 -8.48 2.20 10.44
N ALA A 35 -7.21 1.77 10.50
CA ALA A 35 -6.73 0.57 9.81
C ALA A 35 -5.59 -0.15 10.53
N THR A 36 -5.51 -1.47 10.35
CA THR A 36 -4.37 -2.31 10.75
C THR A 36 -3.65 -2.84 9.52
N VAL A 37 -2.33 -3.04 9.58
CA VAL A 37 -1.59 -3.68 8.47
C VAL A 37 -1.65 -5.20 8.65
N ILE A 38 -2.32 -5.90 7.74
CA ILE A 38 -2.42 -7.37 7.76
C ILE A 38 -1.32 -8.03 6.92
N PHE A 39 -0.85 -7.35 5.87
CA PHE A 39 0.23 -7.81 5.01
C PHE A 39 1.18 -6.67 4.69
N VAL A 40 2.47 -6.99 4.62
CA VAL A 40 3.52 -6.07 4.16
C VAL A 40 4.66 -6.89 3.61
N GLN A 41 5.11 -6.55 2.40
CA GLN A 41 6.18 -7.22 1.68
C GLN A 41 7.03 -6.20 0.90
N TYR A 42 8.33 -6.43 0.84
CA TYR A 42 9.21 -5.73 -0.09
C TYR A 42 9.07 -6.37 -1.49
N GLN A 43 8.71 -5.55 -2.48
CA GLN A 43 8.49 -5.97 -3.85
C GLN A 43 9.56 -5.33 -4.76
N PRO A 44 10.58 -6.10 -5.18
CA PRO A 44 11.47 -5.65 -6.24
C PRO A 44 10.71 -5.63 -7.57
N ARG A 45 10.74 -4.52 -8.31
CA ARG A 45 10.17 -4.41 -9.66
C ARG A 45 11.22 -3.85 -10.62
N PHE A 46 11.05 -4.07 -11.92
CA PHE A 46 11.98 -3.55 -12.91
C PHE A 46 12.05 -2.02 -12.83
N ARG A 47 13.26 -1.49 -12.62
CA ARG A 47 13.59 -0.05 -12.42
C ARG A 47 13.11 0.63 -11.12
N ARG A 48 12.21 0.04 -10.33
CA ARG A 48 11.65 0.61 -9.08
C ARG A 48 11.46 -0.46 -8.01
N ASN A 49 11.82 -0.17 -6.75
CA ASN A 49 11.46 -1.02 -5.62
C ASN A 49 10.26 -0.41 -4.89
N SER A 50 9.41 -1.24 -4.30
CA SER A 50 8.33 -0.79 -3.42
C SER A 50 8.24 -1.66 -2.17
N VAL A 51 7.62 -1.12 -1.14
CA VAL A 51 6.99 -1.92 -0.09
C VAL A 51 5.49 -1.82 -0.32
N ASP A 52 4.88 -2.99 -0.51
CA ASP A 52 3.47 -3.17 -0.79
C ASP A 52 2.80 -3.60 0.53
N PHE A 53 1.73 -2.91 0.90
CA PHE A 53 0.98 -3.09 2.14
C PHE A 53 -0.47 -3.47 1.81
N VAL A 54 -1.06 -4.31 2.67
CA VAL A 54 -2.52 -4.48 2.72
C VAL A 54 -3.01 -4.05 4.09
N PHE A 55 -3.89 -3.06 4.08
CA PHE A 55 -4.54 -2.50 5.25
C PHE A 55 -5.92 -3.12 5.40
N ARG A 56 -6.28 -3.56 6.61
CA ARG A 56 -7.64 -3.95 6.97
C ARG A 56 -8.26 -2.83 7.80
N LEU A 57 -9.34 -2.24 7.30
CA LEU A 57 -10.06 -1.18 7.99
C LEU A 57 -10.75 -1.69 9.25
N ALA A 58 -10.72 -0.86 10.29
CA ALA A 58 -11.43 -1.02 11.56
C ALA A 58 -12.57 0.01 11.74
N THR A 59 -12.63 1.01 10.86
CA THR A 59 -13.67 2.06 10.84
C THR A 59 -15.09 1.46 10.74
N PRO A 60 -16.06 1.87 11.58
CA PRO A 60 -17.46 1.51 11.43
C PRO A 60 -17.98 1.75 10.00
N GLY A 61 -18.82 0.84 9.50
CA GLY A 61 -19.30 0.84 8.11
C GLY A 61 -18.33 0.24 7.08
N TYR A 62 -17.03 0.11 7.41
CA TYR A 62 -16.00 -0.44 6.51
C TYR A 62 -15.15 -1.54 7.18
N ILE A 63 -15.61 -2.10 8.30
CA ILE A 63 -14.85 -3.08 9.10
C ILE A 63 -14.50 -4.31 8.27
N GLY A 64 -13.23 -4.72 8.31
CA GLY A 64 -12.73 -5.90 7.60
C GLY A 64 -12.36 -5.67 6.14
N THR A 65 -12.78 -4.55 5.55
CA THR A 65 -12.45 -4.17 4.17
C THR A 65 -10.94 -4.03 3.99
N GLN A 66 -10.43 -4.56 2.88
CA GLN A 66 -8.99 -4.58 2.58
C GLN A 66 -8.64 -3.54 1.52
N LEU A 67 -7.74 -2.62 1.84
CA LEU A 67 -7.22 -1.61 0.93
C LEU A 67 -5.72 -1.81 0.69
N PRO A 68 -5.23 -1.70 -0.56
CA PRO A 68 -3.80 -1.67 -0.82
C PRO A 68 -3.20 -0.34 -0.35
N GLY A 69 -1.89 -0.34 -0.08
CA GLY A 69 -1.10 0.88 0.08
C GLY A 69 0.34 0.63 -0.34
N TYR A 70 1.01 1.66 -0.83
CA TYR A 70 2.32 1.53 -1.46
C TYR A 70 3.27 2.64 -1.02
N ALA A 71 4.51 2.24 -0.71
CA ALA A 71 5.62 3.16 -0.49
C ALA A 71 6.81 2.81 -1.40
N ALA A 72 7.30 3.80 -2.17
CA ALA A 72 8.44 3.61 -3.05
C ALA A 72 9.76 3.53 -2.25
N VAL A 73 10.68 2.70 -2.74
CA VAL A 73 12.03 2.49 -2.18
C VAL A 73 13.06 2.70 -3.29
N GLU A 74 14.24 3.21 -2.94
CA GLU A 74 15.32 3.41 -3.90
C GLU A 74 15.93 2.07 -4.37
N ARG A 75 16.71 2.11 -5.46
CA ARG A 75 17.33 0.91 -6.04
C ARG A 75 18.34 0.22 -5.12
N ASN A 76 18.95 0.97 -4.20
CA ASN A 76 19.84 0.47 -3.15
C ASN A 76 19.11 -0.30 -2.02
N GLY A 77 17.78 -0.49 -2.13
CA GLY A 77 16.94 -1.14 -1.12
C GLY A 77 16.64 -0.27 0.11
N ARG A 78 17.15 0.97 0.15
CA ARG A 78 16.93 1.92 1.23
C ARG A 78 15.81 2.89 0.85
N PRO A 79 14.98 3.32 1.82
CA PRO A 79 14.00 4.36 1.59
C PRO A 79 14.66 5.74 1.70
N GLY A 80 14.36 6.63 0.75
CA GLY A 80 14.88 8.01 0.79
C GLY A 80 14.40 8.75 2.04
N PRO A 81 15.15 9.76 2.54
CA PRO A 81 14.90 10.40 3.84
C PRO A 81 13.54 11.10 3.93
N ARG A 82 12.97 11.55 2.81
CA ARG A 82 11.61 12.14 2.72
C ARG A 82 10.57 11.17 2.15
N SER A 83 10.89 9.89 2.03
CA SER A 83 9.96 8.90 1.48
C SER A 83 8.77 8.66 2.42
N LYS A 84 7.66 8.20 1.84
CA LYS A 84 6.49 7.74 2.58
C LYS A 84 6.85 6.65 3.61
N LEU A 85 7.67 5.66 3.23
CA LEU A 85 8.07 4.58 4.13
C LEU A 85 8.85 5.10 5.34
N THR A 86 9.77 6.06 5.12
CA THR A 86 10.53 6.69 6.19
C THR A 86 9.61 7.45 7.16
N ARG A 87 8.67 8.26 6.65
CA ARG A 87 7.71 8.98 7.49
C ARG A 87 6.85 8.03 8.33
N TRP A 88 6.30 6.97 7.73
CA TRP A 88 5.49 5.99 8.47
C TRP A 88 6.30 5.22 9.52
N TRP A 89 7.55 4.87 9.20
CA TRP A 89 8.43 4.22 10.16
C TRP A 89 8.82 5.13 11.32
N LEU A 90 9.03 6.43 11.06
CA LEU A 90 9.30 7.40 12.12
C LEU A 90 8.14 7.49 13.11
N LEU A 91 6.88 7.47 12.67
CA LEU A 91 5.72 7.38 13.58
C LEU A 91 5.83 6.19 14.54
N ILE A 92 6.17 5.00 14.04
CA ILE A 92 6.38 3.80 14.86
C ILE A 92 7.57 3.96 15.81
N ALA A 93 8.68 4.48 15.31
CA ALA A 93 9.92 4.65 16.07
C ALA A 93 9.79 5.73 17.17
N ASP A 94 9.01 6.79 16.94
CA ASP A 94 8.67 7.79 17.95
C ASP A 94 7.71 7.22 19.00
N PHE A 95 6.65 6.51 18.56
CA PHE A 95 5.66 5.89 19.44
C PHE A 95 6.27 4.83 20.40
N GLU A 96 7.14 3.96 19.88
CA GLU A 96 7.89 2.99 20.71
C GLU A 96 9.16 3.56 21.37
N LYS A 97 9.50 4.84 21.14
CA LYS A 97 10.73 5.50 21.63
C LYS A 97 12.00 4.73 21.27
N LEU A 98 12.08 4.22 20.04
CA LEU A 98 13.20 3.41 19.57
C LEU A 98 14.50 4.24 19.44
N ALA A 99 15.57 3.74 20.05
CA ALA A 99 16.91 4.34 19.96
C ALA A 99 17.53 4.22 18.55
N ARG A 100 17.17 3.17 17.78
CA ARG A 100 17.63 2.98 16.39
C ARG A 100 16.48 3.23 15.42
N ARG A 101 16.61 4.28 14.61
CA ARG A 101 15.60 4.76 13.65
C ARG A 101 15.99 4.50 12.19
N ASP A 102 17.24 4.12 11.96
CA ASP A 102 17.85 3.84 10.65
C ASP A 102 17.37 2.54 10.00
N ARG A 103 16.97 1.54 10.81
CA ARG A 103 16.55 0.21 10.34
C ARG A 103 15.04 0.04 10.38
N ILE A 104 14.39 0.10 9.23
CA ILE A 104 12.94 -0.10 9.12
C ILE A 104 12.59 -1.58 9.31
N ALA A 105 11.92 -1.91 10.42
CA ALA A 105 11.40 -3.25 10.68
C ALA A 105 9.98 -3.38 10.13
N LEU A 106 9.83 -3.82 8.87
CA LEU A 106 8.52 -3.94 8.20
C LEU A 106 7.49 -4.77 9.00
N SER A 107 7.92 -5.81 9.71
CA SER A 107 7.04 -6.63 10.54
C SER A 107 6.32 -5.84 11.64
N LYS A 108 6.92 -4.77 12.19
CA LYS A 108 6.31 -3.95 13.25
C LYS A 108 5.05 -3.23 12.78
N PHE A 109 4.88 -2.94 11.49
CA PHE A 109 3.68 -2.29 10.99
C PHE A 109 2.39 -3.09 11.32
N ARG A 110 2.49 -4.40 11.48
CA ARG A 110 1.35 -5.28 11.83
C ARG A 110 0.94 -5.21 13.30
N ASP A 111 1.70 -4.50 14.14
CA ASP A 111 1.49 -4.42 15.59
C ASP A 111 0.63 -3.20 16.00
N TYR A 112 0.15 -2.36 15.08
CA TYR A 112 -0.58 -1.12 15.41
C TYR A 112 -1.90 -0.94 14.65
N LEU A 113 -2.79 -0.19 15.29
CA LEU A 113 -3.93 0.47 14.69
C LEU A 113 -3.52 1.91 14.36
N PHE A 114 -3.76 2.32 13.12
CA PHE A 114 -3.37 3.62 12.58
C PHE A 114 -4.60 4.43 12.19
N ARG A 115 -4.53 5.77 12.30
CA ARG A 115 -5.38 6.64 11.47
C ARG A 115 -4.72 6.79 10.11
N VAL A 116 -5.49 6.61 9.04
CA VAL A 116 -5.01 6.56 7.66
C VAL A 116 -5.83 7.46 6.75
N GLN A 117 -5.16 8.04 5.77
CA GLN A 117 -5.80 8.73 4.66
C GLN A 117 -6.16 7.71 3.57
N VAL A 118 -7.44 7.63 3.23
CA VAL A 118 -7.96 6.86 2.10
C VAL A 118 -8.27 7.81 0.95
N GLY A 119 -7.99 7.37 -0.28
CA GLY A 119 -8.42 8.06 -1.49
C GLY A 119 -8.21 7.21 -2.74
N PRO A 120 -8.64 7.69 -3.92
CA PRO A 120 -8.53 6.93 -5.15
C PRO A 120 -7.07 6.68 -5.55
N ARG A 121 -6.86 5.57 -6.25
CA ARG A 121 -5.65 5.32 -7.02
C ARG A 121 -5.74 6.00 -8.37
N LEU A 122 -5.24 7.23 -8.43
CA LEU A 122 -5.25 8.05 -9.65
C LEU A 122 -4.22 7.60 -10.71
N LYS A 123 -3.20 6.82 -10.33
CA LYS A 123 -2.09 6.43 -11.21
C LYS A 123 -1.78 4.94 -11.14
N ASP A 124 -1.45 4.39 -12.30
CA ASP A 124 -1.04 3.01 -12.44
C ASP A 124 0.44 2.83 -11.99
N TRP A 125 1.00 1.63 -12.19
CA TRP A 125 2.39 1.34 -11.87
C TRP A 125 3.40 2.00 -12.84
N GLN A 126 2.97 2.40 -14.04
CA GLN A 126 3.74 3.16 -15.02
C GLN A 126 3.70 4.68 -14.76
N HIS A 127 2.86 5.16 -13.83
CA HIS A 127 2.48 6.56 -13.58
C HIS A 127 1.53 7.18 -14.62
N GLN A 128 0.90 6.38 -15.47
CA GLN A 128 -0.20 6.83 -16.31
C GLN A 128 -1.46 7.05 -15.47
N PRO A 129 -2.34 8.00 -15.85
CA PRO A 129 -3.65 8.14 -15.24
C PRO A 129 -4.47 6.86 -15.37
N VAL A 130 -5.18 6.49 -14.29
CA VAL A 130 -6.12 5.35 -14.27
C VAL A 130 -7.51 5.86 -14.62
N SER A 131 -8.23 5.14 -15.49
CA SER A 131 -9.61 5.52 -15.85
C SER A 131 -10.53 5.46 -14.63
N GLU A 132 -11.56 6.30 -14.58
CA GLU A 132 -12.46 6.37 -13.41
C GLU A 132 -13.16 5.04 -13.10
N ALA A 133 -13.36 4.19 -14.12
CA ALA A 133 -13.88 2.83 -13.96
C ALA A 133 -12.91 1.90 -13.20
N GLU A 134 -11.60 2.06 -13.41
CA GLU A 134 -10.53 1.25 -12.80
C GLU A 134 -10.00 1.84 -11.48
N GLN A 135 -10.36 3.09 -11.17
CA GLN A 135 -9.98 3.75 -9.91
C GLN A 135 -10.59 3.03 -8.71
N HIS A 136 -9.72 2.69 -7.77
CA HIS A 136 -10.07 2.02 -6.52
C HIS A 136 -9.50 2.76 -5.32
N SER A 137 -10.14 2.60 -4.16
CA SER A 137 -9.64 3.19 -2.92
C SER A 137 -8.35 2.49 -2.49
N GLN A 138 -7.41 3.28 -1.98
CA GLN A 138 -6.14 2.84 -1.44
C GLN A 138 -5.79 3.69 -0.21
N VAL A 139 -4.95 3.17 0.67
CA VAL A 139 -4.32 3.97 1.72
C VAL A 139 -3.22 4.83 1.12
N GLN A 140 -3.45 6.14 1.12
CA GLN A 140 -2.51 7.13 0.62
C GLN A 140 -1.43 7.45 1.66
N GLU A 141 -1.79 7.60 2.94
CA GLU A 141 -0.88 8.02 4.02
C GLU A 141 -1.27 7.35 5.36
N ILE A 142 -0.28 7.01 6.20
CA ILE A 142 -0.48 6.77 7.64
C ILE A 142 -0.24 8.10 8.34
N LEU A 143 -1.22 8.55 9.12
CA LEU A 143 -1.23 9.88 9.73
C LEU A 143 -0.72 9.84 11.18
N GLU A 144 -1.17 8.86 11.95
CA GLU A 144 -0.81 8.67 13.36
C GLU A 144 -1.04 7.21 13.80
N ILE A 145 -0.47 6.85 14.94
CA ILE A 145 -0.74 5.58 15.63
C ILE A 145 -1.78 5.84 16.72
N ILE A 146 -2.89 5.10 16.66
CA ILE A 146 -3.96 5.17 17.66
C ILE A 146 -3.60 4.29 18.86
N THR A 147 -3.22 3.03 18.62
CA THR A 147 -2.82 2.10 19.67
C THR A 147 -2.05 0.90 19.14
N ARG A 148 -1.49 0.09 20.05
CA ARG A 148 -0.86 -1.20 19.74
C ARG A 148 -1.92 -2.31 19.73
N VAL A 149 -1.99 -3.09 18.67
CA VAL A 149 -2.86 -4.27 18.60
C VAL A 149 -2.20 -5.42 19.35
N LYS A 150 -2.90 -6.00 20.34
CA LYS A 150 -2.45 -7.25 20.95
C LYS A 150 -2.59 -8.38 19.91
N LYS A 151 -1.50 -9.06 19.58
CA LYS A 151 -1.59 -10.34 18.88
C LYS A 151 -2.34 -11.33 19.78
N LYS A 152 -3.40 -11.94 19.24
CA LYS A 152 -3.87 -13.22 19.78
C LYS A 152 -2.81 -14.26 19.39
N THR A 153 -1.98 -14.62 20.37
CA THR A 153 -1.27 -15.92 20.40
C THR A 153 -2.27 -17.05 20.44
#